data_AF-A0A1S3WS11-F1
#
_entry.id   AF-A0A1S3WS11-F1
#
_cell.length_a   1.000
_cell.length_b   1.000
_cell.length_c   1.000
_cell.angle_alpha   90.00
_cell.angle_beta   90.00
_cell.angle_gamma   90.00
#
_symmetry.space_group_name_H-M   'P 1'
#
loop_
_entity.id
_entity.type
_entity.pdbx_description
1 polymer ?
#
loop_
_entity_poly.entity_id
_entity_poly.type
_entity_poly.pdbx_seq_one_letter_code
_entity_poly.pdbx_strand_id
1 'polypeptide(L)'
;MKGGGERCWWGRRGPSPELLLNLLLCLAPLGLLGEETRQLFEFDSTNITTSEPLGKPYSPYSLAEFSWNNISDSLDPATLSATFRGHPTKDPSRTFANGSLTFRVQAFSRSGRPAQPPRLLHTADTSQLQVALAGASRGNRSLFRLEVVMLGQSPSCPSMQEQHSIDDEYAPAVFQLDQLLWDPHSSGFMQWRPVAFSQQQGNRESAMPCHASALEPTLPYLVPQSPIVRAFFGTQNNFCAFNLTFGAPTGPGYWDQQYLSWSMLLGVGTPPVDALSPLILGIMAVALGAPGLMLLGGGMFLLLGRKQHLEYQSIN
;
A
#
# COMPACT_ATOMS: atom_id res chain seq x y z
N MET A 1 54.45 24.10 17.08
CA MET A 1 54.20 25.20 16.14
C MET A 1 53.18 24.70 15.13
N LYS A 2 51.93 25.17 15.25
CA LYS A 2 51.20 26.05 14.30
C LYS A 2 51.10 25.43 12.88
N GLY A 3 49.93 25.22 12.29
CA GLY A 3 48.59 25.67 12.65
C GLY A 3 47.51 24.98 11.81
N GLY A 4 46.26 25.22 12.19
CA GLY A 4 45.07 24.71 11.51
C GLY A 4 44.49 25.68 10.46
N GLY A 5 43.31 25.29 9.97
CA GLY A 5 42.43 26.04 9.08
C GLY A 5 42.36 25.38 7.69
N GLU A 6 41.24 25.18 7.02
CA GLU A 6 39.84 25.46 7.30
C GLU A 6 38.98 24.73 6.25
N ARG A 7 37.69 24.60 6.55
CA ARG A 7 36.59 24.04 5.75
C ARG A 7 36.63 24.42 4.26
N CYS A 8 36.26 23.47 3.40
CA CYS A 8 35.48 23.77 2.19
C CYS A 8 34.34 22.74 2.05
N TRP A 9 33.15 23.19 2.44
CA TRP A 9 31.87 22.55 2.13
C TRP A 9 31.43 22.94 0.71
N TRP A 10 30.62 22.07 0.09
CA TRP A 10 29.87 22.19 -1.17
C TRP A 10 30.59 21.81 -2.46
N GLY A 11 30.03 20.81 -3.16
CA GLY A 11 30.26 20.63 -4.59
C GLY A 11 29.90 19.27 -5.17
N ARG A 12 28.61 19.06 -5.47
CA ARG A 12 28.06 18.07 -6.41
C ARG A 12 28.17 16.58 -6.04
N ARG A 13 27.21 16.11 -5.25
CA ARG A 13 26.64 14.78 -5.48
C ARG A 13 25.36 14.97 -6.29
N GLY A 14 25.45 14.77 -7.61
CA GLY A 14 24.28 14.39 -8.39
C GLY A 14 23.74 13.05 -7.87
N PRO A 15 22.47 12.70 -8.16
CA PRO A 15 21.94 11.40 -7.78
C PRO A 15 22.87 10.32 -8.33
N SER A 16 23.35 9.43 -7.46
CA SER A 16 24.28 8.37 -7.83
C SER A 16 23.62 7.43 -8.85
N PRO A 17 24.36 6.87 -9.81
CA PRO A 17 23.85 5.83 -10.71
C PRO A 17 23.26 4.63 -9.96
N GLU A 18 23.68 4.40 -8.71
CA GLU A 18 23.09 3.45 -7.76
C GLU A 18 21.61 3.72 -7.46
N LEU A 19 21.13 4.96 -7.53
CA LEU A 19 19.74 5.33 -7.26
C LEU A 19 18.84 5.04 -8.47
N LEU A 20 19.37 5.24 -9.68
CA LEU A 20 18.72 4.81 -10.92
C LEU A 20 18.78 3.29 -11.07
N LEU A 21 19.87 2.67 -10.62
CA LEU A 21 20.04 1.22 -10.60
C LEU A 21 19.14 0.58 -9.54
N ASN A 22 18.95 1.18 -8.36
CA ASN A 22 17.94 0.73 -7.38
C ASN A 22 16.52 0.97 -7.88
N LEU A 23 16.25 2.07 -8.59
CA LEU A 23 14.97 2.26 -9.26
C LEU A 23 14.76 1.15 -10.30
N LEU A 24 15.77 0.85 -11.13
CA LEU A 24 15.74 -0.21 -12.15
C LEU A 24 15.83 -1.63 -11.60
N LEU A 25 16.39 -1.85 -10.39
CA LEU A 25 16.53 -3.15 -9.73
C LEU A 25 15.32 -3.46 -8.85
N CYS A 26 14.72 -2.47 -8.19
CA CYS A 26 13.36 -2.59 -7.69
C CYS A 26 12.37 -2.79 -8.85
N LEU A 27 12.63 -2.15 -10.01
CA LEU A 27 11.89 -2.37 -11.25
C LEU A 27 12.38 -3.57 -12.09
N ALA A 28 13.41 -4.31 -11.68
CA ALA A 28 13.92 -5.44 -12.45
C ALA A 28 13.03 -6.69 -12.31
N PRO A 29 12.44 -6.98 -11.13
CA PRO A 29 11.27 -7.84 -11.07
C PRO A 29 9.99 -7.11 -11.48
N LEU A 30 9.95 -5.77 -11.41
CA LEU A 30 8.78 -4.95 -11.75
C LEU A 30 8.98 -4.17 -13.04
N GLY A 31 9.17 -4.88 -14.16
CA GLY A 31 9.25 -4.32 -15.50
C GLY A 31 8.01 -3.49 -15.86
N LEU A 32 7.97 -2.28 -15.32
CA LEU A 32 7.13 -1.12 -15.59
C LEU A 32 5.62 -1.38 -15.63
N LEU A 33 5.05 -1.63 -14.45
CA LEU A 33 3.77 -1.14 -13.86
C LEU A 33 2.45 -0.97 -14.68
N GLY A 34 2.46 -1.00 -16.00
CA GLY A 34 1.30 -1.31 -16.83
C GLY A 34 1.12 -2.82 -17.05
N GLU A 35 2.02 -3.66 -16.51
CA GLU A 35 2.08 -5.10 -16.82
C GLU A 35 1.93 -6.02 -15.61
N GLU A 36 2.16 -5.54 -14.38
CA GLU A 36 1.66 -6.23 -13.18
C GLU A 36 0.15 -6.07 -13.03
N THR A 37 -0.47 -5.17 -13.78
CA THR A 37 -1.92 -5.02 -13.80
C THR A 37 -2.42 -5.36 -15.18
N ARG A 38 -3.27 -6.39 -15.27
CA ARG A 38 -3.68 -6.93 -16.58
C ARG A 38 -4.93 -6.24 -17.08
N GLN A 39 -5.91 -6.12 -16.20
CA GLN A 39 -7.23 -5.62 -16.53
C GLN A 39 -7.75 -4.69 -15.42
N LEU A 40 -8.33 -3.58 -15.86
CA LEU A 40 -9.21 -2.78 -15.04
C LEU A 40 -10.64 -3.21 -15.35
N PHE A 41 -11.36 -3.69 -14.35
CA PHE A 41 -12.77 -4.04 -14.47
C PHE A 41 -13.63 -2.94 -13.84
N GLU A 42 -14.82 -2.79 -14.39
CA GLU A 42 -15.85 -1.88 -13.91
C GLU A 42 -17.14 -2.68 -13.73
N PHE A 43 -17.84 -2.48 -12.63
CA PHE A 43 -19.08 -3.16 -12.28
C PHE A 43 -20.18 -2.14 -11.98
N ASP A 44 -21.39 -2.41 -12.45
CA ASP A 44 -22.59 -1.64 -12.08
C ASP A 44 -23.15 -2.17 -10.75
N SER A 45 -23.02 -1.36 -9.70
CA SER A 45 -23.42 -1.73 -8.35
C SER A 45 -24.86 -1.32 -7.98
N THR A 46 -25.70 -0.93 -8.95
CA THR A 46 -27.08 -0.49 -8.68
C THR A 46 -28.03 -1.61 -8.25
N ASN A 47 -27.87 -2.81 -8.80
CA ASN A 47 -28.76 -3.97 -8.57
C ASN A 47 -27.96 -5.20 -8.12
N ILE A 48 -27.34 -5.10 -6.95
CA ILE A 48 -26.57 -6.21 -6.38
C ILE A 48 -27.51 -7.30 -5.88
N THR A 49 -27.23 -8.53 -6.28
CA THR A 49 -27.89 -9.73 -5.79
C THR A 49 -26.91 -10.55 -4.97
N THR A 50 -27.41 -11.53 -4.21
CA THR A 50 -26.56 -12.46 -3.45
C THR A 50 -25.65 -13.31 -4.35
N SER A 51 -26.00 -13.48 -5.64
CA SER A 51 -25.19 -14.20 -6.63
C SER A 51 -24.13 -13.32 -7.33
N GLU A 52 -24.31 -12.00 -7.35
CA GLU A 52 -23.40 -11.04 -7.98
C GLU A 52 -23.04 -9.92 -6.99
N PRO A 53 -22.14 -10.17 -6.02
CA PRO A 53 -21.87 -9.25 -4.91
C PRO A 53 -21.27 -7.90 -5.34
N LEU A 54 -20.62 -7.83 -6.51
CA LEU A 54 -20.14 -6.57 -7.12
C LEU A 54 -21.12 -5.98 -8.15
N GLY A 55 -22.18 -6.70 -8.50
CA GLY A 55 -23.09 -6.37 -9.60
C GLY A 55 -22.58 -6.80 -10.96
N LYS A 56 -23.16 -6.24 -12.02
CA LYS A 56 -22.95 -6.69 -13.41
C LYS A 56 -21.63 -6.14 -13.96
N PRO A 57 -20.72 -7.00 -14.47
CA PRO A 57 -19.47 -6.54 -15.08
C PRO A 57 -19.71 -5.86 -16.43
N TYR A 58 -19.04 -4.74 -16.66
CA TYR A 58 -18.81 -4.22 -17.99
C TYR A 58 -17.64 -4.95 -18.67
N SER A 59 -17.44 -4.70 -19.98
CA SER A 59 -16.27 -5.20 -20.68
C SER A 59 -14.98 -4.64 -20.06
N PRO A 60 -14.00 -5.48 -19.67
CA PRO A 60 -12.79 -5.02 -19.00
C PRO A 60 -11.91 -4.17 -19.92
N TYR A 61 -11.16 -3.26 -19.32
CA TYR A 61 -10.13 -2.48 -20.01
C TYR A 61 -8.80 -3.23 -19.92
N SER A 62 -8.24 -3.61 -21.07
CA SER A 62 -6.90 -4.20 -21.13
C SER A 62 -5.85 -3.08 -21.05
N LEU A 63 -4.97 -3.13 -20.04
CA LEU A 63 -3.95 -2.08 -19.83
C LEU A 63 -2.84 -2.12 -20.90
N ALA A 64 -2.70 -3.24 -21.61
CA ALA A 64 -1.84 -3.35 -22.79
C ALA A 64 -2.36 -2.53 -23.99
N GLU A 65 -3.66 -2.21 -24.02
CA GLU A 65 -4.30 -1.38 -25.06
C GLU A 65 -4.45 0.08 -24.63
N PHE A 66 -3.63 0.54 -23.66
CA PHE A 66 -3.56 1.93 -23.26
C PHE A 66 -2.42 2.65 -23.97
N SER A 67 -2.65 3.91 -24.33
CA SER A 67 -1.57 4.84 -24.67
C SER A 67 -1.18 5.63 -23.43
N TRP A 68 0.13 5.72 -23.19
CA TRP A 68 0.73 6.35 -22.03
C TRP A 68 1.47 7.62 -22.44
N ASN A 69 1.38 8.65 -21.61
CA ASN A 69 2.13 9.88 -21.80
C ASN A 69 3.63 9.66 -21.63
N ASN A 70 4.44 10.58 -22.17
CA ASN A 70 5.88 10.53 -22.01
C ASN A 70 6.26 10.76 -20.54
N ILE A 71 7.08 9.85 -20.01
CA ILE A 71 7.56 9.89 -18.62
C ILE A 71 8.49 11.09 -18.40
N SER A 72 9.17 11.55 -19.45
CA SER A 72 10.10 12.69 -19.38
C SER A 72 9.42 13.97 -18.87
N ASP A 73 8.11 14.12 -19.13
CA ASP A 73 7.34 15.29 -18.73
C ASP A 73 6.94 15.25 -17.24
N SER A 74 6.97 14.08 -16.62
CA SER A 74 6.51 13.85 -15.24
C SER A 74 7.60 13.39 -14.28
N LEU A 75 8.82 13.20 -14.77
CA LEU A 75 9.97 12.82 -13.95
C LEU A 75 10.39 13.99 -13.05
N ASP A 76 10.32 13.78 -11.75
CA ASP A 76 10.77 14.73 -10.73
C ASP A 76 11.95 14.16 -9.94
N PRO A 77 13.20 14.59 -10.24
CA PRO A 77 14.39 14.15 -9.53
C PRO A 77 14.44 14.60 -8.06
N ALA A 78 13.74 15.68 -7.69
CA ALA A 78 13.75 16.18 -6.32
C ALA A 78 12.92 15.29 -5.39
N THR A 79 11.82 14.75 -5.89
CA THR A 79 10.95 13.81 -5.15
C THR A 79 11.20 12.35 -5.47
N LEU A 80 12.13 12.07 -6.40
CA LEU A 80 12.44 10.73 -6.93
C LEU A 80 11.18 10.01 -7.43
N SER A 81 10.34 10.73 -8.18
CA SER A 81 9.07 10.22 -8.65
C SER A 81 8.86 10.38 -10.15
N ALA A 82 8.06 9.50 -10.72
CA ALA A 82 7.66 9.52 -12.12
C ALA A 82 6.19 9.09 -12.23
N THR A 83 5.46 9.67 -13.18
CA THR A 83 4.02 9.43 -13.32
C THR A 83 3.66 8.97 -14.73
N PHE A 84 3.10 7.77 -14.82
CA PHE A 84 2.54 7.20 -16.05
C PHE A 84 1.05 7.51 -16.07
N ARG A 85 0.64 8.38 -16.99
CA ARG A 85 -0.77 8.72 -17.18
C ARG A 85 -1.22 8.15 -18.52
N GLY A 86 -2.31 7.40 -18.52
CA GLY A 86 -2.80 6.71 -19.70
C GLY A 86 -4.30 6.75 -19.87
N HIS A 87 -4.70 6.46 -21.10
CA HIS A 87 -6.09 6.26 -21.53
C HIS A 87 -6.16 5.07 -22.50
N PRO A 88 -7.33 4.45 -22.68
CA PRO A 88 -7.52 3.42 -23.70
C PRO A 88 -7.26 3.99 -25.10
N THR A 89 -6.52 3.26 -25.95
CA THR A 89 -6.27 3.66 -27.34
C THR A 89 -7.56 3.64 -28.17
N LYS A 90 -8.51 2.77 -27.82
CA LYS A 90 -9.84 2.71 -28.43
C LYS A 90 -10.90 2.99 -27.37
N ASP A 91 -11.51 4.17 -27.44
CA ASP A 91 -12.57 4.59 -26.53
C ASP A 91 -13.82 5.08 -27.30
N PRO A 92 -14.60 4.16 -27.89
CA PRO A 92 -15.76 4.52 -28.70
C PRO A 92 -16.87 5.20 -27.89
N SER A 93 -16.99 4.85 -26.60
CA SER A 93 -17.96 5.44 -25.68
C SER A 93 -17.49 6.79 -25.10
N ARG A 94 -16.27 7.24 -25.43
CA ARG A 94 -15.66 8.47 -24.91
C ARG A 94 -15.66 8.52 -23.37
N THR A 95 -15.55 7.37 -22.72
CA THR A 95 -15.56 7.25 -21.25
C THR A 95 -14.32 7.87 -20.62
N PHE A 96 -13.18 7.82 -21.31
CA PHE A 96 -11.89 8.39 -20.90
C PHE A 96 -11.61 9.73 -21.58
N ALA A 97 -12.60 10.39 -22.20
CA ALA A 97 -12.39 11.69 -22.84
C ALA A 97 -11.84 12.76 -21.88
N ASN A 98 -12.33 12.77 -20.65
CA ASN A 98 -11.83 13.61 -19.54
C ASN A 98 -11.24 12.76 -18.40
N GLY A 99 -11.07 11.47 -18.64
CA GLY A 99 -10.63 10.50 -17.65
C GLY A 99 -9.21 10.02 -17.89
N SER A 100 -8.57 9.52 -16.84
CA SER A 100 -7.24 8.92 -16.96
C SER A 100 -6.98 7.92 -15.84
N LEU A 101 -6.26 6.86 -16.19
CA LEU A 101 -5.61 5.98 -15.22
C LEU A 101 -4.17 6.44 -15.04
N THR A 102 -3.74 6.57 -13.79
CA THR A 102 -2.43 7.09 -13.43
C THR A 102 -1.71 6.11 -12.51
N PHE A 103 -0.49 5.75 -12.87
CA PHE A 103 0.46 5.04 -12.02
C PHE A 103 1.59 5.98 -11.66
N ARG A 104 1.68 6.38 -10.38
CA ARG A 104 2.77 7.19 -9.87
C ARG A 104 3.73 6.31 -9.08
N VAL A 105 4.99 6.27 -9.52
CA VAL A 105 6.08 5.55 -8.86
C VAL A 105 6.93 6.56 -8.12
N GLN A 106 7.28 6.27 -6.88
CA GLN A 106 8.16 7.10 -6.07
C GLN A 106 9.15 6.24 -5.29
N ALA A 107 10.44 6.54 -5.39
CA ALA A 107 11.48 5.92 -4.58
C ALA A 107 11.83 6.80 -3.37
N PHE A 108 12.52 6.19 -2.40
CA PHE A 108 12.94 6.87 -1.18
C PHE A 108 14.42 6.63 -0.91
N SER A 109 15.11 7.65 -0.39
CA SER A 109 16.54 7.53 -0.01
C SER A 109 16.75 7.27 1.48
N ARG A 110 15.69 7.31 2.28
CA ARG A 110 15.72 7.16 3.74
C ARG A 110 14.37 6.67 4.23
N SER A 111 14.34 6.15 5.45
CA SER A 111 13.09 5.78 6.10
C SER A 111 12.25 6.99 6.47
N GLY A 112 10.93 6.85 6.35
CA GLY A 112 10.00 7.93 6.64
C GLY A 112 8.55 7.57 6.33
N ARG A 113 7.69 8.57 6.42
CA ARG A 113 6.27 8.46 6.05
C ARG A 113 5.86 9.63 5.18
N PRO A 114 5.04 9.40 4.14
CA PRO A 114 4.39 10.49 3.41
C PRO A 114 3.47 11.31 4.33
N ALA A 115 3.24 12.56 3.93
CA ALA A 115 2.21 13.39 4.56
C ALA A 115 0.80 12.90 4.21
N GLN A 116 0.62 12.39 2.99
CA GLN A 116 -0.69 11.95 2.48
C GLN A 116 -1.02 10.52 2.93
N PRO A 117 -2.29 10.24 3.29
CA PRO A 117 -2.80 8.89 3.51
C PRO A 117 -2.55 7.96 2.31
N PRO A 118 -2.31 6.65 2.54
CA PRO A 118 -2.38 5.91 3.81
C PRO A 118 -1.09 5.92 4.66
N ARG A 119 -0.16 6.86 4.40
CA ARG A 119 1.10 7.10 5.16
C ARG A 119 1.91 5.84 5.48
N LEU A 120 2.03 4.96 4.48
CA LEU A 120 2.82 3.72 4.56
C LEU A 120 4.27 4.06 4.97
N LEU A 121 4.82 3.28 5.92
CA LEU A 121 6.20 3.40 6.36
C LEU A 121 7.12 2.90 5.25
N HIS A 122 7.94 3.78 4.69
CA HIS A 122 8.92 3.40 3.67
C HIS A 122 10.33 3.39 4.24
N THR A 123 11.22 2.68 3.55
CA THR A 123 12.68 2.65 3.75
C THR A 123 13.39 2.97 2.44
N ALA A 124 14.72 3.04 2.46
CA ALA A 124 15.52 3.19 1.25
C ALA A 124 15.42 2.00 0.28
N ASP A 125 14.96 0.85 0.77
CA ASP A 125 14.84 -0.41 0.00
C ASP A 125 13.43 -0.59 -0.58
N THR A 126 12.60 0.46 -0.53
CA THR A 126 11.21 0.44 -0.99
C THR A 126 10.95 1.51 -2.04
N SER A 127 9.99 1.23 -2.91
CA SER A 127 9.33 2.17 -3.79
C SER A 127 7.83 2.12 -3.55
N GLN A 128 7.17 3.26 -3.62
CA GLN A 128 5.72 3.37 -3.53
C GLN A 128 5.11 3.45 -4.92
N LEU A 129 4.11 2.62 -5.17
CA LEU A 129 3.16 2.80 -6.27
C LEU A 129 1.88 3.42 -5.72
N GLN A 130 1.45 4.52 -6.31
CA GLN A 130 0.10 5.05 -6.21
C GLN A 130 -0.67 4.86 -7.52
N VAL A 131 -1.80 4.17 -7.47
CA VAL A 131 -2.74 4.02 -8.57
C VAL A 131 -3.86 5.02 -8.38
N ALA A 132 -4.17 5.81 -9.40
CA ALA A 132 -5.29 6.75 -9.38
C ALA A 132 -6.12 6.65 -10.66
N LEU A 133 -7.43 6.47 -10.51
CA LEU A 133 -8.41 6.57 -11.58
C LEU A 133 -9.19 7.87 -11.38
N ALA A 134 -9.27 8.69 -12.42
CA ALA A 134 -10.02 9.95 -12.38
C ALA A 134 -10.88 10.10 -13.63
N GLY A 135 -12.12 10.59 -13.47
CA GLY A 135 -12.97 11.09 -14.56
C GLY A 135 -13.47 10.07 -15.58
N ALA A 136 -13.33 8.76 -15.32
CA ALA A 136 -13.78 7.69 -16.20
C ALA A 136 -14.84 6.78 -15.53
N SER A 137 -16.07 6.78 -16.04
CA SER A 137 -17.14 5.85 -15.62
C SER A 137 -18.18 5.63 -16.71
N ARG A 138 -18.63 4.39 -16.89
CA ARG A 138 -19.74 4.00 -17.77
C ARG A 138 -21.08 4.01 -17.05
N GLY A 139 -21.10 3.75 -15.74
CA GLY A 139 -22.30 3.70 -14.91
C GLY A 139 -22.36 4.81 -13.85
N ASN A 140 -23.56 5.06 -13.32
CA ASN A 140 -23.78 6.03 -12.25
C ASN A 140 -23.21 5.58 -10.90
N ARG A 141 -23.18 4.26 -10.66
CA ARG A 141 -22.60 3.64 -9.46
C ARG A 141 -21.64 2.54 -9.88
N SER A 142 -20.42 2.95 -10.17
CA SER A 142 -19.38 2.06 -10.69
C SER A 142 -18.43 1.66 -9.58
N LEU A 143 -18.23 0.35 -9.43
CA LEU A 143 -17.17 -0.23 -8.60
C LEU A 143 -16.04 -0.71 -9.51
N PHE A 144 -14.80 -0.53 -9.06
CA PHE A 144 -13.62 -0.87 -9.85
C PHE A 144 -12.85 -2.03 -9.22
N ARG A 145 -12.27 -2.85 -10.09
CA ARG A 145 -11.35 -3.93 -9.70
C ARG A 145 -10.12 -3.88 -10.57
N LEU A 146 -8.96 -4.09 -9.97
CA LEU A 146 -7.68 -4.20 -10.63
C LEU A 146 -7.17 -5.63 -10.47
N GLU A 147 -6.93 -6.31 -11.59
CA GLU A 147 -6.26 -7.62 -11.60
C GLU A 147 -4.76 -7.39 -11.55
N VAL A 148 -4.11 -7.92 -10.51
CA VAL A 148 -2.66 -7.86 -10.30
C VAL A 148 -2.06 -9.24 -10.60
N VAL A 149 -0.99 -9.27 -11.39
CA VAL A 149 -0.27 -10.48 -11.80
C VAL A 149 1.19 -10.32 -11.42
N MET A 150 1.74 -11.36 -10.81
CA MET A 150 3.13 -11.44 -10.37
C MET A 150 3.78 -12.72 -10.92
N LEU A 151 5.11 -12.67 -11.08
CA LEU A 151 5.87 -13.86 -11.44
C LEU A 151 5.97 -14.82 -10.25
N GLY A 152 5.53 -16.06 -10.45
CA GLY A 152 5.63 -17.13 -9.46
C GLY A 152 6.99 -17.80 -9.49
N GLN A 153 7.64 -17.95 -8.33
CA GLN A 153 8.92 -18.67 -8.21
C GLN A 153 8.73 -20.20 -8.09
N SER A 154 7.53 -20.64 -7.72
CA SER A 154 7.14 -22.03 -7.46
C SER A 154 5.80 -22.33 -8.15
N PRO A 155 5.44 -23.62 -8.38
CA PRO A 155 4.09 -23.99 -8.82
C PRO A 155 2.98 -23.52 -7.86
N SER A 156 3.33 -23.28 -6.60
CA SER A 156 2.44 -22.70 -5.58
C SER A 156 2.64 -21.19 -5.46
N CYS A 157 1.55 -20.44 -5.39
CA CYS A 157 1.59 -19.01 -5.13
C CYS A 157 1.88 -18.70 -3.65
N PRO A 158 2.54 -17.55 -3.37
CA PRO A 158 2.73 -17.10 -2.01
C PRO A 158 1.38 -16.80 -1.35
N SER A 159 1.34 -16.95 -0.02
CA SER A 159 0.17 -16.59 0.78
C SER A 159 0.27 -15.13 1.20
N MET A 160 -0.86 -14.42 1.11
CA MET A 160 -1.01 -13.08 1.66
C MET A 160 -1.12 -13.16 3.18
N GLN A 161 -0.40 -12.28 3.88
CA GLN A 161 -0.38 -12.17 5.33
C GLN A 161 -1.05 -10.87 5.76
N GLU A 162 -1.96 -10.97 6.71
CA GLU A 162 -2.60 -9.81 7.33
C GLU A 162 -1.90 -9.50 8.66
N GLN A 163 -1.45 -8.26 8.83
CA GLN A 163 -0.91 -7.77 10.08
C GLN A 163 -1.88 -6.79 10.70
N HIS A 164 -2.21 -7.01 11.98
CA HIS A 164 -3.05 -6.12 12.75
C HIS A 164 -2.21 -5.27 13.70
N SER A 165 -2.55 -3.98 13.74
CA SER A 165 -2.02 -3.00 14.70
C SER A 165 -3.14 -2.57 15.64
N ILE A 166 -2.80 -2.27 16.89
CA ILE A 166 -3.73 -1.66 17.86
C ILE A 166 -3.86 -0.14 17.68
N ASP A 167 -3.02 0.44 16.84
CA ASP A 167 -2.88 1.88 16.65
C ASP A 167 -3.13 2.27 15.19
N ASP A 168 -3.88 3.36 15.03
CA ASP A 168 -4.26 3.97 13.76
C ASP A 168 -3.65 5.38 13.56
N GLU A 169 -2.65 5.77 14.37
CA GLU A 169 -1.95 7.07 14.33
C GLU A 169 -1.62 7.54 12.90
N TYR A 170 -1.18 6.61 12.05
CA TYR A 170 -0.74 6.91 10.68
C TYR A 170 -1.82 6.70 9.62
N ALA A 171 -2.91 6.00 9.93
CA ALA A 171 -4.01 5.75 9.01
C ALA A 171 -5.31 5.60 9.81
N PRO A 172 -6.03 6.72 10.08
CA PRO A 172 -7.19 6.72 10.94
C PRO A 172 -8.25 5.67 10.56
N ALA A 173 -8.73 4.92 11.54
CA ALA A 173 -9.68 3.81 11.40
C ALA A 173 -9.19 2.62 10.55
N VAL A 174 -7.89 2.53 10.26
CA VAL A 174 -7.29 1.42 9.50
C VAL A 174 -6.24 0.72 10.36
N PHE A 175 -6.65 -0.39 10.97
CA PHE A 175 -5.86 -1.19 11.91
C PHE A 175 -5.18 -2.40 11.26
N GLN A 176 -5.18 -2.47 9.93
CA GLN A 176 -4.66 -3.60 9.15
C GLN A 176 -3.61 -3.14 8.14
N LEU A 177 -2.64 -4.01 7.91
CA LEU A 177 -1.65 -3.91 6.85
C LEU A 177 -1.56 -5.29 6.19
N ASP A 178 -1.86 -5.34 4.90
CA ASP A 178 -1.71 -6.55 4.11
C ASP A 178 -0.30 -6.60 3.55
N GLN A 179 0.28 -7.79 3.59
CA GLN A 179 1.64 -8.03 3.16
C GLN A 179 1.71 -9.29 2.31
N LEU A 180 2.43 -9.21 1.21
CA LEU A 180 2.78 -10.34 0.38
C LEU A 180 4.30 -10.52 0.37
N LEU A 181 4.76 -11.71 0.68
CA LEU A 181 6.17 -12.09 0.66
C LEU A 181 6.41 -13.08 -0.47
N TRP A 182 7.32 -12.79 -1.39
CA TRP A 182 7.65 -13.71 -2.47
C TRP A 182 8.46 -14.92 -1.97
N ASP A 183 9.33 -14.72 -0.96
CA ASP A 183 10.08 -15.80 -0.30
C ASP A 183 10.33 -15.48 1.19
N PRO A 184 10.25 -16.47 2.10
CA PRO A 184 10.52 -16.28 3.52
C PRO A 184 11.95 -15.84 3.90
N HIS A 185 12.96 -16.10 3.06
CA HIS A 185 14.38 -15.94 3.42
C HIS A 185 15.05 -14.68 2.86
N SER A 186 14.26 -13.62 2.59
CA SER A 186 14.63 -12.34 1.96
C SER A 186 14.58 -12.34 0.43
N SER A 187 13.37 -12.30 -0.12
CA SER A 187 13.13 -11.79 -1.47
C SER A 187 12.12 -10.64 -1.45
N GLY A 188 11.63 -10.24 -2.62
CA GLY A 188 10.72 -9.10 -2.77
C GLY A 188 9.49 -9.21 -1.88
N PHE A 189 8.95 -8.04 -1.51
CA PHE A 189 7.72 -7.93 -0.76
C PHE A 189 6.86 -6.78 -1.28
N MET A 190 5.58 -6.85 -0.93
CA MET A 190 4.57 -5.86 -1.25
C MET A 190 3.71 -5.65 -0.02
N GLN A 191 3.45 -4.39 0.32
CA GLN A 191 2.66 -4.01 1.48
C GLN A 191 1.67 -2.92 1.12
N TRP A 192 0.43 -3.05 1.57
CA TRP A 192 -0.58 -2.01 1.42
C TRP A 192 -1.52 -2.03 2.62
N ARG A 193 -2.24 -0.94 2.81
CA ARG A 193 -3.40 -0.95 3.70
C ARG A 193 -4.64 -1.31 2.89
N PRO A 194 -5.61 -2.08 3.44
CA PRO A 194 -6.85 -2.44 2.75
C PRO A 194 -7.83 -1.25 2.66
N VAL A 195 -7.35 -0.11 2.18
CA VAL A 195 -8.07 1.15 2.03
C VAL A 195 -7.71 1.83 0.71
N ALA A 196 -8.73 2.34 0.04
CA ALA A 196 -8.62 3.27 -1.08
C ALA A 196 -9.35 4.57 -0.73
N PHE A 197 -9.18 5.63 -1.50
CA PHE A 197 -9.81 6.92 -1.25
C PHE A 197 -10.58 7.42 -2.47
N SER A 198 -11.82 7.86 -2.27
CA SER A 198 -12.68 8.42 -3.31
C SER A 198 -12.40 9.89 -3.62
N GLN A 199 -11.45 10.51 -2.91
CA GLN A 199 -11.08 11.92 -3.04
C GLN A 199 -9.55 12.08 -3.02
N GLN A 200 -9.06 13.12 -3.68
CA GLN A 200 -7.62 13.36 -3.83
C GLN A 200 -6.89 13.64 -2.50
N GLN A 201 -7.56 14.29 -1.54
CA GLN A 201 -6.97 14.57 -0.22
C GLN A 201 -6.76 13.32 0.64
N GLY A 202 -7.50 12.24 0.37
CA GLY A 202 -7.43 11.01 1.17
C GLY A 202 -7.98 11.14 2.59
N ASN A 203 -8.96 12.02 2.81
CA ASN A 203 -9.56 12.21 4.13
C ASN A 203 -10.31 10.94 4.59
N ARG A 204 -10.51 10.80 5.91
CA ARG A 204 -11.17 9.64 6.53
C ARG A 204 -12.56 9.40 5.97
N GLU A 205 -13.31 10.44 5.65
CA GLU A 205 -14.68 10.35 5.13
C GLU A 205 -14.71 9.81 3.69
N SER A 206 -13.60 9.90 2.96
CA SER A 206 -13.43 9.37 1.61
C SER A 206 -12.85 7.95 1.58
N ALA A 207 -12.53 7.38 2.75
CA ALA A 207 -11.93 6.06 2.85
C ALA A 207 -12.94 4.97 2.41
N MET A 208 -12.49 4.12 1.51
CA MET A 208 -13.23 3.01 0.94
C MET A 208 -12.47 1.71 1.22
N PRO A 209 -13.16 0.59 1.47
CA PRO A 209 -12.48 -0.69 1.64
C PRO A 209 -11.76 -1.10 0.36
N CYS A 210 -10.59 -1.69 0.51
CA CYS A 210 -9.90 -2.40 -0.56
C CYS A 210 -9.81 -3.87 -0.15
N HIS A 211 -10.47 -4.74 -0.92
CA HIS A 211 -10.49 -6.17 -0.67
C HIS A 211 -9.63 -6.89 -1.71
N ALA A 212 -8.66 -7.68 -1.23
CA ALA A 212 -7.83 -8.54 -2.06
C ALA A 212 -8.41 -9.96 -2.12
N SER A 213 -8.47 -10.56 -3.31
CA SER A 213 -8.78 -11.99 -3.43
C SER A 213 -7.59 -12.84 -3.00
N ALA A 214 -7.84 -14.13 -2.76
CA ALA A 214 -6.76 -15.10 -2.63
C ALA A 214 -5.88 -15.09 -3.90
N LEU A 215 -4.58 -15.35 -3.71
CA LEU A 215 -3.64 -15.52 -4.81
C LEU A 215 -3.84 -16.90 -5.43
N GLU A 216 -4.07 -16.92 -6.74
CA GLU A 216 -4.31 -18.14 -7.49
C GLU A 216 -3.27 -18.32 -8.61
N PRO A 217 -2.78 -19.55 -8.85
CA PRO A 217 -1.94 -19.84 -10.00
C PRO A 217 -2.69 -19.56 -11.30
N THR A 218 -2.07 -18.82 -12.20
CA THR A 218 -2.66 -18.45 -13.49
C THR A 218 -2.01 -19.22 -14.62
N LEU A 219 -2.82 -19.68 -15.57
CA LEU A 219 -2.31 -20.43 -16.71
C LEU A 219 -1.58 -19.49 -17.69
N PRO A 220 -0.41 -19.90 -18.24
CA PRO A 220 0.46 -19.03 -19.04
C PRO A 220 -0.22 -18.43 -20.28
N TYR A 221 -1.16 -19.14 -20.89
CA TYR A 221 -1.88 -18.68 -22.09
C TYR A 221 -2.97 -17.65 -21.79
N LEU A 222 -3.37 -17.49 -20.53
CA LEU A 222 -4.33 -16.47 -20.10
C LEU A 222 -3.63 -15.13 -19.84
N VAL A 223 -2.32 -15.14 -19.57
CA VAL A 223 -1.55 -13.92 -19.28
C VAL A 223 -1.03 -13.32 -20.60
N PRO A 224 -1.39 -12.07 -20.94
CA PRO A 224 -0.78 -11.36 -22.05
C PRO A 224 0.74 -11.35 -21.84
N GLN A 225 1.48 -11.76 -22.87
CA GLN A 225 2.93 -11.84 -22.77
C GLN A 225 3.51 -10.43 -22.72
N SER A 226 3.78 -9.95 -21.51
CA SER A 226 4.50 -8.71 -21.27
C SER A 226 5.86 -8.76 -21.99
N PRO A 227 6.14 -7.86 -22.95
CA PRO A 227 7.44 -7.82 -23.61
C PRO A 227 8.58 -7.56 -22.62
N ILE A 228 8.32 -6.84 -21.53
CA ILE A 228 9.33 -6.49 -20.53
C ILE A 228 9.68 -7.69 -19.65
N VAL A 229 8.67 -8.38 -19.12
CA VAL A 229 8.88 -9.64 -18.38
C VAL A 229 9.58 -10.65 -19.27
N ARG A 230 9.18 -10.78 -20.54
CA ARG A 230 9.86 -11.65 -21.50
C ARG A 230 11.31 -11.22 -21.77
N ALA A 231 11.58 -9.93 -21.85
CA ALA A 231 12.92 -9.42 -22.11
C ALA A 231 13.88 -9.69 -20.94
N PHE A 232 13.41 -9.61 -19.69
CA PHE A 232 14.24 -9.81 -18.50
C PHE A 232 14.31 -11.29 -18.08
N PHE A 233 13.17 -11.98 -18.03
CA PHE A 233 13.05 -13.35 -17.50
C PHE A 233 12.95 -14.43 -18.58
N GLY A 234 12.85 -14.06 -19.85
CA GLY A 234 12.54 -15.00 -20.93
C GLY A 234 11.09 -15.49 -20.87
N THR A 235 10.82 -16.62 -21.52
CA THR A 235 9.48 -17.22 -21.50
C THR A 235 9.21 -17.85 -20.14
N GLN A 236 8.27 -17.27 -19.41
CA GLN A 236 7.83 -17.75 -18.10
C GLN A 236 6.43 -18.35 -18.17
N ASN A 237 6.19 -19.39 -17.37
CA ASN A 237 4.93 -20.13 -17.33
C ASN A 237 4.24 -20.07 -15.96
N ASN A 238 4.94 -19.58 -14.93
CA ASN A 238 4.44 -19.56 -13.56
C ASN A 238 4.06 -18.14 -13.20
N PHE A 239 2.76 -17.88 -13.17
CA PHE A 239 2.21 -16.60 -12.74
C PHE A 239 1.22 -16.81 -11.61
N CYS A 240 1.17 -15.84 -10.72
CA CYS A 240 0.16 -15.76 -9.67
C CYS A 240 -0.65 -14.49 -9.91
N ALA A 241 -1.96 -14.58 -9.77
CA ALA A 241 -2.82 -13.42 -9.90
C ALA A 241 -3.75 -13.29 -8.70
N PHE A 242 -4.09 -12.05 -8.40
CA PHE A 242 -5.12 -11.72 -7.43
C PHE A 242 -5.82 -10.44 -7.85
N ASN A 243 -7.01 -10.22 -7.30
CA ASN A 243 -7.87 -9.12 -7.65
C ASN A 243 -7.98 -8.15 -6.46
N LEU A 244 -7.76 -6.87 -6.73
CA LEU A 244 -8.03 -5.79 -5.79
C LEU A 244 -9.35 -5.14 -6.17
N THR A 245 -10.35 -5.25 -5.30
CA THR A 245 -11.67 -4.60 -5.46
C THR A 245 -11.76 -3.39 -4.55
N PHE A 246 -12.21 -2.26 -5.10
CA PHE A 246 -12.25 -0.99 -4.37
C PHE A 246 -13.68 -0.52 -4.16
N GLY A 247 -13.99 -0.16 -2.92
CA GLY A 247 -15.30 0.33 -2.52
C GLY A 247 -16.25 -0.79 -2.10
N ALA A 248 -17.39 -0.35 -1.58
CA ALA A 248 -18.51 -1.19 -1.23
C ALA A 248 -19.76 -0.66 -1.94
N PRO A 249 -20.84 -1.46 -2.06
CA PRO A 249 -22.11 -1.03 -2.63
C PRO A 249 -22.73 0.23 -2.02
N THR A 250 -22.39 0.50 -0.76
CA THR A 250 -22.90 1.60 0.04
C THR A 250 -21.75 2.33 0.72
N GLY A 251 -21.97 3.60 1.10
CA GLY A 251 -20.94 4.46 1.68
C GLY A 251 -20.20 5.29 0.62
N PRO A 252 -19.00 5.81 0.94
CA PRO A 252 -18.21 6.56 -0.02
C PRO A 252 -17.81 5.66 -1.20
N GLY A 253 -17.82 6.25 -2.39
CA GLY A 253 -17.61 5.52 -3.63
C GLY A 253 -16.92 6.37 -4.69
N TYR A 254 -16.43 5.72 -5.75
CA TYR A 254 -15.86 6.42 -6.90
C TYR A 254 -16.83 7.48 -7.46
N TRP A 255 -18.14 7.20 -7.44
CA TRP A 255 -19.19 8.08 -7.94
C TRP A 255 -19.29 9.45 -7.23
N ASP A 256 -18.67 9.64 -6.06
CA ASP A 256 -18.77 10.90 -5.32
C ASP A 256 -17.99 12.05 -5.99
N GLN A 257 -16.78 11.78 -6.47
CA GLN A 257 -15.93 12.76 -7.16
C GLN A 257 -15.33 12.24 -8.48
N GLN A 258 -15.78 11.07 -8.95
CA GLN A 258 -15.17 10.33 -10.06
C GLN A 258 -13.66 10.16 -9.86
N TYR A 259 -13.27 9.82 -8.64
CA TYR A 259 -11.88 9.65 -8.26
C TYR A 259 -11.72 8.41 -7.39
N LEU A 260 -10.63 7.68 -7.61
CA LEU A 260 -10.18 6.58 -6.78
C LEU A 260 -8.68 6.66 -6.71
N SER A 261 -8.14 6.52 -5.50
CA SER A 261 -6.70 6.35 -5.29
C SER A 261 -6.42 5.22 -4.32
N TRP A 262 -5.39 4.45 -4.63
CA TRP A 262 -4.88 3.37 -3.80
C TRP A 262 -3.36 3.38 -3.86
N SER A 263 -2.69 2.86 -2.84
CA SER A 263 -1.23 2.84 -2.78
C SER A 263 -0.69 1.57 -2.16
N MET A 264 0.45 1.13 -2.68
CA MET A 264 1.24 0.02 -2.16
C MET A 264 2.72 0.38 -2.11
N LEU A 265 3.45 -0.28 -1.22
CA LEU A 265 4.91 -0.34 -1.22
C LEU A 265 5.35 -1.64 -1.86
N LEU A 266 6.42 -1.56 -2.63
CA LEU A 266 7.16 -2.69 -3.16
C LEU A 266 8.61 -2.53 -2.74
N GLY A 267 9.24 -3.60 -2.30
CA GLY A 267 10.62 -3.53 -1.85
C GLY A 267 11.32 -4.87 -1.90
N VAL A 268 12.62 -4.82 -1.63
CA VAL A 268 13.49 -6.00 -1.56
C VAL A 268 14.13 -6.04 -0.17
N GLY A 269 14.16 -7.21 0.45
CA GLY A 269 14.74 -7.38 1.79
C GLY A 269 13.66 -7.46 2.86
N THR A 270 13.90 -6.82 4.01
CA THR A 270 12.99 -6.91 5.15
C THR A 270 11.88 -5.87 5.04
N PRO A 271 10.59 -6.28 5.09
CA PRO A 271 9.48 -5.34 5.03
C PRO A 271 9.49 -4.38 6.23
N PRO A 272 9.20 -3.08 6.03
CA PRO A 272 9.03 -2.15 7.14
C PRO A 272 7.86 -2.58 8.04
N VAL A 273 8.08 -2.47 9.35
CA VAL A 273 7.10 -2.81 10.38
C VAL A 273 6.73 -1.55 11.14
N ASP A 274 5.43 -1.33 11.31
CA ASP A 274 4.92 -0.21 12.11
C ASP A 274 5.23 -0.43 13.60
N ALA A 275 5.62 0.64 14.28
CA ALA A 275 5.81 0.67 15.72
C ALA A 275 5.01 1.84 16.31
N LEU A 276 4.57 1.69 17.56
CA LEU A 276 3.90 2.75 18.30
C LEU A 276 4.84 3.95 18.46
N SER A 277 4.32 5.17 18.27
CA SER A 277 5.14 6.36 18.51
C SER A 277 5.54 6.48 19.98
N PRO A 278 6.68 7.14 20.27
CA PRO A 278 7.07 7.47 21.63
C PRO A 278 6.00 8.24 22.40
N LEU A 279 5.18 9.04 21.69
CA LEU A 279 4.06 9.76 22.28
C LEU A 279 2.99 8.79 22.80
N ILE A 280 2.53 7.85 21.96
CA ILE A 280 1.52 6.86 22.34
C ILE A 280 2.04 5.96 23.44
N LEU A 281 3.29 5.50 23.33
CA LEU A 281 3.95 4.74 24.40
C LEU A 281 3.97 5.52 25.72
N GLY A 282 4.24 6.83 25.68
CA GLY A 282 4.19 7.71 26.84
C GLY A 282 2.79 7.83 27.45
N ILE A 283 1.76 8.01 26.63
CA ILE A 283 0.35 8.06 27.08
C ILE A 283 -0.04 6.74 27.73
N MET A 284 0.26 5.60 27.09
CA MET A 284 -0.02 4.26 27.60
C MET A 284 0.70 4.00 28.92
N ALA A 285 1.97 4.41 29.04
CA ALA A 285 2.75 4.27 30.26
C ALA A 285 2.12 5.04 31.44
N VAL A 286 1.66 6.27 31.22
CA VAL A 286 1.01 7.08 32.27
C VAL A 286 -0.39 6.54 32.59
N ALA A 287 -1.20 6.26 31.58
CA ALA A 287 -2.59 5.83 31.72
C ALA A 287 -2.73 4.47 32.41
N LEU A 288 -1.82 3.52 32.14
CA LEU A 288 -1.80 2.21 32.79
C LEU A 288 -0.94 2.18 34.04
N GLY A 289 0.18 2.93 34.04
CA GLY A 289 1.14 2.94 35.14
C GLY A 289 0.59 3.58 36.40
N ALA A 290 -0.11 4.72 36.30
CA ALA A 290 -0.63 5.41 37.48
C ALA A 290 -1.69 4.56 38.24
N PRO A 291 -2.73 4.00 37.58
CA PRO A 291 -3.65 3.08 38.24
C PRO A 291 -2.97 1.82 38.78
N GLY A 292 -2.02 1.25 38.04
CA GLY A 292 -1.26 0.08 38.48
C GLY A 292 -0.47 0.33 39.77
N LEU A 293 0.21 1.47 39.86
CA LEU A 293 0.93 1.87 41.08
C LEU A 293 -0.02 2.15 42.25
N MET A 294 -1.18 2.77 42.00
CA MET A 294 -2.19 2.97 43.04
C MET A 294 -2.74 1.66 43.58
N LEU A 295 -3.03 0.68 42.70
CA LEU A 295 -3.49 -0.65 43.12
C LEU A 295 -2.44 -1.41 43.91
N LEU A 296 -1.17 -1.37 43.48
CA LEU A 296 -0.06 -2.00 44.19
C LEU A 296 0.17 -1.34 45.56
N GLY A 297 0.18 -0.01 45.61
CA GLY A 297 0.34 0.75 46.85
C GLY A 297 -0.82 0.49 47.82
N GLY A 298 -2.06 0.54 47.34
CA GLY A 298 -3.25 0.24 48.13
C GLY A 298 -3.30 -1.22 48.60
N GLY A 299 -2.95 -2.17 47.74
CA GLY A 299 -2.85 -3.59 48.09
C GLY A 299 -1.79 -3.86 49.16
N MET A 300 -0.61 -3.26 49.02
CA MET A 300 0.47 -3.36 50.01
C MET A 300 0.04 -2.77 51.37
N PHE A 301 -0.61 -1.61 51.35
CA PHE A 301 -1.13 -0.97 52.56
C PHE A 301 -2.14 -1.87 53.29
N LEU A 302 -3.07 -2.49 52.56
CA LEU A 302 -4.06 -3.42 53.14
C LEU A 302 -3.42 -4.69 53.72
N LEU A 303 -2.41 -5.25 53.05
CA LEU A 303 -1.70 -6.44 53.51
C LEU A 303 -0.88 -6.17 54.79
N LEU A 304 -0.22 -5.02 54.85
CA LEU A 304 0.54 -4.59 56.04
C LEU A 304 -0.40 -4.22 57.21
N GLY A 305 -1.51 -3.55 56.93
CA GLY A 305 -2.52 -3.21 57.93
C GLY A 305 -3.17 -4.44 58.59
N ARG A 306 -3.39 -5.53 57.83
CA ARG A 306 -3.88 -6.80 58.39
C ARG A 306 -2.91 -7.44 59.39
N LYS A 307 -1.59 -7.35 59.17
CA LYS A 307 -0.60 -7.91 60.10
C LYS A 307 -0.62 -7.18 61.44
N GLN A 308 -0.69 -5.85 61.44
CA GLN A 308 -0.75 -5.04 62.66
C GLN A 308 -2.02 -5.32 63.48
N HIS A 309 -3.15 -5.60 62.82
CA HIS A 309 -4.41 -5.91 63.51
C HIS A 309 -4.44 -7.32 64.13
N LEU A 310 -3.74 -8.30 63.54
CA LEU A 310 -3.58 -9.65 64.09
C LEU A 310 -2.62 -9.69 65.29
N GLU A 311 -1.57 -8.87 65.26
CA GLU A 311 -0.58 -8.76 66.34
C GLU A 311 -1.15 -8.04 67.58
N TYR A 312 -2.20 -7.22 67.40
CA TYR A 312 -2.96 -6.61 68.50
C TYR A 312 -3.99 -7.57 69.14
N GLN A 313 -4.31 -8.70 68.51
CA GLN A 313 -5.32 -9.66 68.98
C GLN A 313 -4.77 -10.84 69.80
N SER A 314 -3.45 -10.94 70.03
CA SER A 314 -2.84 -12.04 70.79
C SER A 314 -2.66 -11.77 72.29
N ILE A 315 -3.45 -10.88 72.88
CA ILE A 315 -3.46 -10.64 74.33
C ILE A 315 -4.81 -11.12 74.87
N ASN A 316 -4.93 -12.44 75.07
CA ASN A 316 -5.80 -13.09 76.06
C ASN A 316 -5.49 -14.59 76.13
#